data_AF-A0A9W9Z639-F1
#
_entry.id   AF-A0A9W9Z639-F1
#
_cell.length_a   1.000
_cell.length_b   1.000
_cell.length_c   1.000
_cell.angle_alpha   90.00
_cell.angle_beta   90.00
_cell.angle_gamma   90.00
#
_symmetry.space_group_name_H-M   'P 1'
#
loop_
_entity.id
_entity.type
_entity.pdbx_description
1 polymer ?
#
loop_
_entity_poly.entity_id
_entity_poly.type
_entity_poly.pdbx_seq_one_letter_code
_entity_poly.pdbx_strand_id
1 'polypeptide(L)'
;HVPVIGRRLGEIGDEIDAKYKDQFKDMIDSLSLTPATAYETFAAVARRLFRSGINWGRVVALLCFGYEIAVTVIRRGFSGSFLRRIIRFVVDFIFNERIARWIAQHGGW
;
A
#
# COMPACT_ATOMS: atom_id res chain seq x y z
N HIS A 1 1.40 18.25 -21.23
CA HIS A 1 2.54 17.71 -20.44
C HIS A 1 2.11 16.83 -19.27
N VAL A 2 1.11 17.21 -18.46
CA VAL A 2 0.54 16.38 -17.36
C VAL A 2 0.06 14.95 -17.75
N PRO A 3 -0.52 14.69 -18.95
CA PRO A 3 -1.05 13.36 -19.29
C PRO A 3 0.02 12.26 -19.46
N VAL A 4 1.25 12.65 -19.78
CA VAL A 4 2.36 11.70 -20.05
C VAL A 4 2.94 11.16 -18.74
N ILE A 5 2.95 11.99 -17.70
CA ILE A 5 3.42 11.61 -16.36
C ILE A 5 2.45 10.61 -15.74
N GLY A 6 1.14 10.88 -15.81
CA GLY A 6 0.10 9.95 -15.35
C GLY A 6 0.12 8.61 -16.10
N ARG A 7 0.35 8.62 -17.41
CA ARG A 7 0.44 7.38 -18.21
C ARG A 7 1.69 6.57 -17.86
N ARG A 8 2.85 7.21 -17.70
CA ARG A 8 4.08 6.51 -17.27
C ARG A 8 4.00 6.00 -15.83
N LEU A 9 3.36 6.73 -14.92
CA LEU A 9 3.07 6.25 -13.56
C LEU A 9 2.13 5.05 -13.59
N GLY A 10 1.13 5.05 -14.49
CA GLY A 10 0.26 3.91 -14.74
C GLY A 10 1.03 2.69 -15.26
N GLU A 11 1.86 2.86 -16.28
CA GLU A 11 2.68 1.78 -16.88
C GLU A 11 3.68 1.20 -15.86
N ILE A 12 4.35 2.05 -15.07
CA ILE A 12 5.24 1.61 -13.99
C ILE A 12 4.44 0.93 -12.87
N GLY A 13 3.23 1.43 -12.58
CA GLY A 13 2.31 0.80 -11.63
C GLY A 13 1.90 -0.59 -12.08
N ASP A 14 1.54 -0.76 -13.36
CA ASP A 14 1.15 -2.03 -13.97
C ASP A 14 2.32 -3.02 -14.04
N GLU A 15 3.54 -2.56 -14.35
CA GLU A 15 4.75 -3.40 -14.31
C GLU A 15 5.11 -3.84 -12.88
N ILE A 16 4.94 -2.97 -11.89
CA ILE A 16 5.14 -3.31 -10.47
C ILE A 16 4.04 -4.28 -10.01
N ASP A 17 2.79 -4.06 -10.39
CA ASP A 17 1.69 -4.95 -10.04
C ASP A 17 1.93 -6.34 -10.65
N ALA A 18 2.24 -6.42 -11.96
CA ALA A 18 2.53 -7.69 -12.62
C ALA A 18 3.75 -8.43 -12.03
N LYS A 19 4.79 -7.70 -11.60
CA LYS A 19 6.04 -8.29 -11.11
C LYS A 19 5.98 -8.71 -9.64
N TYR A 20 5.20 -8.02 -8.82
CA TYR A 20 5.21 -8.21 -7.37
C TYR A 20 3.90 -8.75 -6.80
N LYS A 21 2.82 -8.88 -7.59
CA LYS A 21 1.52 -9.39 -7.12
C LYS A 21 1.58 -10.75 -6.45
N ASP A 22 2.30 -11.71 -7.02
CA ASP A 22 2.43 -13.04 -6.40
C ASP A 22 3.24 -12.99 -5.11
N GLN A 23 4.31 -12.18 -5.06
CA GLN A 23 5.07 -11.95 -3.81
C GLN A 23 4.24 -11.23 -2.75
N PHE A 24 3.40 -10.27 -3.14
CA PHE A 24 2.48 -9.60 -2.23
C PHE A 24 1.43 -10.56 -1.71
N LYS A 25 0.88 -11.42 -2.58
CA LYS A 25 -0.11 -12.43 -2.21
C LYS A 25 0.47 -13.45 -1.24
N ASP A 26 1.62 -14.04 -1.54
CA ASP A 26 2.31 -15.00 -0.67
C ASP A 26 2.66 -14.38 0.68
N MET A 27 3.11 -13.11 0.68
CA MET A 27 3.37 -12.37 1.90
C MET A 27 2.06 -12.15 2.68
N ILE A 28 0.98 -11.69 2.05
CA ILE A 28 -0.34 -11.49 2.69
C ILE A 28 -0.92 -12.80 3.25
N ASP A 29 -0.75 -13.91 2.55
CA ASP A 29 -1.21 -15.22 3.01
C ASP A 29 -0.39 -15.72 4.20
N SER A 30 0.93 -15.45 4.24
CA SER A 30 1.78 -15.73 5.41
C SER A 30 1.45 -14.89 6.64
N LEU A 31 0.86 -13.71 6.44
CA LEU A 31 0.62 -12.71 7.49
C LEU A 31 -0.53 -13.06 8.44
N SER A 32 -1.26 -14.16 8.21
CA SER A 32 -2.35 -14.65 9.07
C SER A 32 -3.25 -13.51 9.57
N LEU A 33 -3.71 -12.67 8.63
CA LEU A 33 -4.43 -11.43 8.95
C LEU A 33 -5.69 -11.74 9.78
N THR A 34 -5.66 -11.28 11.03
CA THR A 34 -6.84 -11.21 11.90
C THR A 34 -7.19 -9.75 12.17
N PRO A 35 -8.42 -9.46 12.64
CA PRO A 35 -8.76 -8.13 13.08
C PRO A 35 -7.75 -7.55 14.06
N ALA A 36 -7.27 -8.33 15.03
CA ALA A 36 -6.31 -7.89 16.03
C ALA A 36 -4.93 -7.55 15.44
N THR A 37 -4.42 -8.37 14.50
CA THR A 37 -3.02 -8.28 14.04
C THR A 37 -2.81 -7.45 12.77
N ALA A 38 -3.86 -7.16 12.01
CA ALA A 38 -3.73 -6.58 10.67
C ALA A 38 -3.00 -5.22 10.63
N TYR A 39 -3.13 -4.38 11.66
CA TYR A 39 -2.43 -3.09 11.69
C TYR A 39 -0.93 -3.24 11.82
N GLU A 40 -0.50 -3.95 12.86
CA GLU A 40 0.92 -4.08 13.18
C GLU A 40 1.66 -4.79 12.07
N THR A 41 1.02 -5.83 11.53
CA THR A 41 1.46 -6.53 10.33
C THR A 41 1.65 -5.59 9.14
N PHE A 42 0.63 -4.77 8.82
CA PHE A 42 0.73 -3.79 7.74
C PHE A 42 1.87 -2.79 7.99
N ALA A 43 1.92 -2.20 9.17
CA ALA A 43 2.91 -1.20 9.54
C ALA A 43 4.34 -1.76 9.51
N ALA A 44 4.54 -3.02 9.92
CA ALA A 44 5.85 -3.67 9.89
C ALA A 44 6.35 -3.86 8.44
N VAL A 45 5.49 -4.34 7.54
CA VAL A 45 5.82 -4.47 6.11
C VAL A 45 6.11 -3.11 5.51
N ALA A 46 5.24 -2.13 5.76
CA ALA A 46 5.37 -0.80 5.21
C ALA A 46 6.64 -0.08 5.72
N ARG A 47 7.01 -0.20 7.00
CA ARG A 47 8.30 0.34 7.52
C ARG A 47 9.50 -0.30 6.83
N ARG A 48 9.46 -1.62 6.57
CA ARG A 48 10.52 -2.31 5.82
C ARG A 48 10.63 -1.78 4.39
N LEU A 49 9.50 -1.53 3.74
CA LEU A 49 9.44 -0.97 2.38
C LEU A 49 10.15 0.39 2.29
N PHE A 50 9.98 1.24 3.30
CA PHE A 50 10.55 2.60 3.33
C PHE A 50 11.90 2.71 4.06
N ARG A 51 12.48 1.61 4.56
CA ARG A 51 13.73 1.62 5.35
C ARG A 51 14.91 2.31 4.65
N SER A 52 14.94 2.28 3.31
CA SER A 52 15.99 2.91 2.51
C SER A 52 15.51 4.16 1.78
N GLY A 53 14.51 4.85 2.31
CA GLY A 53 13.97 6.11 1.78
C GLY A 53 12.64 5.98 1.03
N ILE A 54 12.11 7.12 0.59
CA ILE A 54 10.82 7.22 -0.11
C ILE A 54 11.09 7.48 -1.59
N ASN A 55 10.37 6.76 -2.47
CA ASN A 55 10.31 7.02 -3.90
C ASN A 55 8.93 6.62 -4.44
N TRP A 56 8.60 7.07 -5.66
CA TRP A 56 7.30 6.81 -6.27
C TRP A 56 6.96 5.32 -6.39
N GLY A 57 7.92 4.47 -6.76
CA GLY A 57 7.69 3.02 -6.84
C GLY A 57 7.29 2.40 -5.49
N ARG A 58 7.87 2.87 -4.38
CA ARG A 58 7.50 2.43 -3.02
C ARG A 58 6.15 2.99 -2.57
N VAL A 59 5.82 4.21 -2.97
CA VAL A 59 4.50 4.79 -2.69
C VAL A 59 3.41 3.99 -3.41
N VAL A 60 3.61 3.67 -4.68
CA VAL A 60 2.69 2.81 -5.45
C VAL A 60 2.60 1.41 -4.82
N ALA A 61 3.73 0.79 -4.47
CA ALA A 61 3.75 -0.50 -3.81
C ALA A 61 2.99 -0.52 -2.48
N LEU A 62 3.06 0.56 -1.67
CA LEU A 62 2.27 0.69 -0.44
C LEU A 62 0.76 0.69 -0.73
N LEU A 63 0.34 1.41 -1.78
CA LEU A 63 -1.07 1.48 -2.19
C LEU A 63 -1.57 0.13 -2.72
N CYS A 64 -0.80 -0.53 -3.59
CA CYS A 64 -1.11 -1.89 -4.06
C CYS A 64 -1.23 -2.89 -2.90
N PHE A 65 -0.31 -2.82 -1.93
CA PHE A 65 -0.36 -3.67 -0.74
C PHE A 65 -1.62 -3.41 0.10
N GLY A 66 -1.99 -2.14 0.30
CA GLY A 66 -3.25 -1.78 0.96
C GLY A 66 -4.50 -2.28 0.21
N TYR A 67 -4.48 -2.21 -1.13
CA TYR A 67 -5.54 -2.73 -2.00
C TYR A 67 -5.70 -4.25 -1.88
N GLU A 68 -4.60 -5.01 -1.95
CA GLU A 68 -4.65 -6.48 -1.83
C GLU A 68 -5.15 -6.93 -0.43
N ILE A 69 -4.80 -6.20 0.63
CA ILE A 69 -5.37 -6.44 1.98
C ILE A 69 -6.88 -6.16 1.95
N ALA A 70 -7.32 -5.05 1.37
CA ALA A 70 -8.74 -4.72 1.27
C ALA A 70 -9.54 -5.80 0.50
N VAL A 71 -9.01 -6.26 -0.64
CA VAL A 71 -9.59 -7.36 -1.43
C VAL A 71 -9.66 -8.65 -0.60
N THR A 72 -8.59 -8.98 0.12
CA THR A 72 -8.55 -10.16 0.99
C THR A 72 -9.59 -10.08 2.10
N VAL A 73 -9.77 -8.91 2.71
CA VAL A 73 -10.76 -8.64 3.76
C VAL A 73 -12.18 -8.84 3.23
N ILE A 74 -12.47 -8.33 2.04
CA ILE A 74 -13.78 -8.47 1.38
C ILE A 74 -14.04 -9.93 1.02
N ARG A 75 -13.07 -10.62 0.40
CA ARG A 75 -13.20 -12.04 0.00
C ARG A 75 -13.42 -12.98 1.19
N ARG A 76 -12.80 -12.70 2.33
CA ARG A 76 -12.97 -13.48 3.57
C ARG A 76 -14.28 -13.17 4.32
N GLY A 77 -15.11 -12.25 3.81
CA GLY A 77 -16.41 -11.92 4.41
C GLY A 77 -16.33 -11.15 5.72
N PHE A 78 -15.21 -10.47 6.00
CA PHE A 78 -15.10 -9.65 7.20
C PHE A 78 -16.02 -8.43 7.14
N SER A 79 -16.37 -7.89 8.31
CA SER A 79 -17.29 -6.76 8.41
C SER A 79 -16.77 -5.49 7.73
N GLY A 80 -17.70 -4.64 7.27
CA GLY A 80 -17.35 -3.33 6.71
C GLY A 80 -16.64 -2.39 7.71
N SER A 81 -16.77 -2.63 9.03
CA SER A 81 -15.98 -1.93 10.04
C SER A 81 -14.51 -2.31 10.00
N PHE A 82 -14.18 -3.56 9.66
CA PHE A 82 -12.79 -3.99 9.54
C PHE A 82 -12.13 -3.39 8.29
N LEU A 83 -12.84 -3.34 7.15
CA LEU A 83 -12.36 -2.67 5.95
C LEU A 83 -12.06 -1.17 6.19
N ARG A 84 -12.96 -0.44 6.85
CA ARG A 84 -12.71 0.96 7.25
C ARG A 84 -11.47 1.11 8.13
N ARG A 85 -11.20 0.12 8.98
CA ARG A 85 -9.99 0.08 9.83
C ARG A 85 -8.73 -0.02 8.99
N ILE A 86 -8.70 -0.89 7.98
CA ILE A 86 -7.58 -1.02 7.03
C ILE A 86 -7.32 0.30 6.29
N ILE A 87 -8.37 0.94 5.78
CA ILE A 87 -8.23 2.23 5.08
C ILE A 87 -7.59 3.26 6.01
N ARG A 88 -8.08 3.38 7.25
CA ARG A 88 -7.49 4.26 8.25
C ARG A 88 -6.02 3.94 8.50
N PHE A 89 -5.62 2.67 8.54
CA PHE A 89 -4.22 2.28 8.73
C PHE A 89 -3.29 2.77 7.63
N VAL A 90 -3.73 2.64 6.37
CA VAL A 90 -2.95 3.15 5.22
C VAL A 90 -2.80 4.66 5.32
N VAL A 91 -3.89 5.37 5.63
CA VAL A 91 -3.89 6.83 5.77
C VAL A 91 -2.97 7.27 6.93
N ASP A 92 -3.15 6.71 8.12
CA ASP A 92 -2.34 7.03 9.30
C ASP A 92 -0.85 6.79 9.05
N PHE A 93 -0.52 5.70 8.34
CA PHE A 93 0.86 5.40 7.97
C PHE A 93 1.45 6.44 7.02
N ILE A 94 0.70 6.85 5.99
CA ILE A 94 1.11 7.89 5.03
C ILE A 94 1.39 9.22 5.73
N PHE A 95 0.59 9.57 6.74
CA PHE A 95 0.81 10.77 7.55
C PHE A 95 2.01 10.63 8.49
N ASN A 96 2.08 9.54 9.26
CA ASN A 96 3.10 9.33 10.30
C ASN A 96 4.51 9.18 9.72
N GLU A 97 4.67 8.48 8.60
CA GLU A 97 5.97 8.26 7.96
C GLU A 97 6.35 9.38 6.99
N ARG A 98 5.67 10.53 7.07
CA ARG A 98 5.93 11.74 6.27
C ARG A 98 5.85 11.51 4.76
N ILE A 99 5.17 10.46 4.31
CA ILE A 99 4.98 10.15 2.89
C ILE A 99 4.19 11.27 2.21
N ALA A 100 3.13 11.77 2.86
CA ALA A 100 2.36 12.91 2.36
C ALA A 100 3.24 14.17 2.17
N ARG A 101 4.15 14.44 3.12
CA ARG A 101 5.11 15.55 3.01
C ARG A 101 6.08 15.33 1.86
N TRP A 102 6.59 14.10 1.70
CA TRP A 102 7.49 13.76 0.61
C TRP A 102 6.81 13.97 -0.76
N ILE A 103 5.56 13.51 -0.92
CA ILE A 103 4.76 13.72 -2.14
C ILE A 103 4.64 15.21 -2.46
N ALA A 104 4.25 16.03 -1.48
CA ALA A 104 4.11 17.48 -1.66
C ALA A 104 5.44 18.15 -2.07
N GLN A 105 6.57 17.70 -1.53
CA GLN A 105 7.91 18.20 -1.88
C GLN A 105 8.37 17.79 -3.28
N HIS A 106 7.75 16.77 -3.89
CA HIS A 106 8.13 16.22 -5.20
C HIS A 106 7.09 16.54 -6.28
N GLY A 107 6.38 17.67 -6.13
CA GLY A 107 5.43 18.17 -7.15
C GLY A 107 3.98 17.76 -6.92
N GLY A 108 3.67 17.06 -5.82
CA GLY A 108 2.33 16.53 -5.59
C GLY A 108 2.07 15.24 -6.38
N TRP A 109 0.80 14.81 -6.37
CA TRP A 109 0.28 13.80 -7.29
C TRP A 109 0.08 14.40 -8.67
#